data_AF-A0AAD9RUW2-F1
#
_entry.id   AF-A0AAD9RUW2-F1
#
_cell.length_a   1.000
_cell.length_b   1.000
_cell.length_c   1.000
_cell.angle_alpha   90.00
_cell.angle_beta   90.00
_cell.angle_gamma   90.00
#
_symmetry.space_group_name_H-M   'P 1'
#
loop_
_entity.id
_entity.type
_entity.pdbx_description
1 polymer ?
#
loop_
_entity_poly.entity_id
_entity_poly.type
_entity_poly.pdbx_seq_one_letter_code
_entity_poly.pdbx_strand_id
1 'polypeptide(L)'
;MTIGTYAKPPGMFTVGVTAGLAWELPHRNTVLYRKPAEVYHRRSRRELYRKVELMLKTQGRDGKACVLKAICKAAKRDRELVGKGTFLEEILHAIFTLPDGFYEHDPMTEYERTYWKNENCEDFAARCPDIF
;
A
#
# COMPACT_ATOMS: atom_id res chain seq x y z
N MET A 1 16.83 -21.86 18.11
CA MET A 1 18.29 -21.74 18.24
C MET A 1 18.85 -23.14 18.39
N THR A 2 19.83 -23.52 17.56
CA THR A 2 20.47 -24.85 17.63
C THR A 2 21.98 -24.67 17.84
N ILE A 3 22.56 -25.52 18.69
CA ILE A 3 23.99 -25.51 19.01
C ILE A 3 24.55 -26.88 18.67
N GLY A 4 25.59 -26.91 17.85
CA GLY A 4 26.32 -28.12 17.48
C GLY A 4 27.79 -28.00 17.87
N THR A 5 28.38 -29.08 18.36
CA THR A 5 29.81 -29.13 18.65
C THR A 5 30.41 -30.35 17.95
N TYR A 6 31.57 -30.17 17.31
CA TYR A 6 32.30 -31.24 16.65
C TYR A 6 33.76 -31.19 17.09
N ALA A 7 34.30 -32.34 17.53
CA ALA A 7 35.64 -32.45 18.09
C ALA A 7 36.39 -33.63 17.46
N LYS A 8 37.20 -33.33 16.44
CA LYS A 8 38.26 -34.19 15.88
C LYS A 8 39.24 -33.30 15.10
N PRO A 9 40.57 -33.50 15.17
CA PRO A 9 41.39 -34.42 15.98
C PRO A 9 41.82 -33.77 17.33
N PRO A 10 42.66 -34.38 18.22
CA PRO A 10 42.85 -33.87 19.58
C PRO A 10 43.52 -32.48 19.57
N GLY A 11 42.95 -31.55 20.35
CA GLY A 11 43.43 -30.16 20.47
C GLY A 11 42.60 -29.11 19.73
N MET A 12 41.59 -29.51 18.95
CA MET A 12 40.72 -28.56 18.23
C MET A 12 39.23 -28.92 18.42
N PHE A 13 38.43 -27.95 18.86
CA PHE A 13 36.97 -28.08 18.99
C PHE A 13 36.30 -26.99 18.15
N THR A 14 35.31 -27.36 17.33
CA THR A 14 34.51 -26.40 16.57
C THR A 14 33.11 -26.30 17.17
N VAL A 15 32.68 -25.08 17.48
CA VAL A 15 31.35 -24.78 18.02
C VAL A 15 30.58 -24.02 16.95
N GLY A 16 29.50 -24.61 16.46
CA GLY A 16 28.56 -23.97 15.55
C GLY A 16 27.33 -23.49 16.32
N VAL A 17 27.05 -22.19 16.26
CA VAL A 17 25.81 -21.61 16.80
C VAL A 17 24.95 -21.15 15.63
N THR A 18 23.75 -21.73 15.48
CA THR A 18 22.77 -21.28 14.49
C THR A 18 21.60 -20.61 15.21
N ALA A 19 21.53 -19.29 15.09
CA ALA A 19 20.42 -18.48 15.57
C ALA A 19 19.45 -18.19 14.41
N GLY A 20 18.27 -18.81 14.44
CA GLY A 20 17.16 -18.42 13.57
C GLY A 20 16.39 -17.28 14.21
N LEU A 21 16.30 -16.14 13.52
CA LEU A 21 15.46 -15.02 13.92
C LEU A 21 14.06 -15.22 13.33
N ALA A 22 13.11 -15.69 14.13
CA ALA A 22 11.70 -15.66 13.77
C ALA A 22 11.12 -14.35 14.30
N TRP A 23 11.19 -13.28 13.49
CA TRP A 23 10.51 -12.04 13.84
C TRP A 23 9.02 -12.20 13.49
N GLU A 24 8.20 -12.44 14.51
CA GLU A 24 6.75 -12.29 14.40
C GLU A 24 6.46 -10.83 14.04
N LEU A 25 5.79 -10.58 12.89
CA LEU A 25 5.37 -9.23 12.55
C LEU A 25 4.38 -8.75 13.64
N PRO A 26 4.66 -7.65 14.36
CA PRO A 26 3.74 -7.15 15.36
C PRO A 26 2.47 -6.65 14.67
N HIS A 27 1.42 -7.47 14.72
CA HIS A 27 0.12 -7.19 14.10
C HIS A 27 -0.78 -6.30 14.99
N ARG A 28 -0.40 -6.10 16.26
CA ARG A 28 -1.08 -5.21 17.22
C ARG A 28 -0.12 -4.15 17.74
N ASN A 29 -0.69 -3.06 18.27
CA ASN A 29 0.01 -1.97 18.96
C ASN A 29 0.68 -2.45 20.28
N THR A 30 1.60 -3.41 20.22
CA THR A 30 2.36 -3.92 21.38
C THR A 30 3.42 -2.93 21.87
N VAL A 31 3.63 -1.82 21.16
CA VAL A 31 4.63 -0.80 21.47
C VAL A 31 3.92 0.51 21.82
N LEU A 32 4.14 1.03 23.03
CA LEU A 32 3.40 2.15 23.64
C LEU A 32 3.39 3.47 22.84
N TYR A 33 4.25 3.63 21.83
CA TYR A 33 4.38 4.86 21.05
C TYR A 33 4.36 4.62 19.52
N ARG A 34 4.21 3.38 19.07
CA ARG A 34 4.22 3.09 17.64
C ARG A 34 2.83 3.34 17.08
N LYS A 35 2.72 4.32 16.17
CA LYS A 35 1.50 4.46 15.36
C LYS A 35 1.20 3.14 14.64
N PRO A 36 -0.07 2.75 14.51
CA PRO A 36 -0.42 1.54 13.79
C PRO A 36 0.17 1.60 12.38
N ALA A 37 0.66 0.46 11.88
CA ALA A 37 1.32 0.37 10.58
C ALA A 37 0.43 0.92 9.44
N GLU A 38 -0.89 0.76 9.58
CA GLU A 38 -1.93 1.32 8.72
C GLU A 38 -1.77 2.83 8.47
N VAL A 39 -1.49 3.61 9.52
CA VAL A 39 -1.32 5.07 9.39
C VAL A 39 -0.08 5.42 8.57
N TYR A 40 1.01 4.66 8.73
CA TYR A 40 2.21 4.81 7.91
C TYR A 40 1.95 4.49 6.44
N HIS A 41 1.31 3.35 6.17
CA HIS A 41 0.98 2.95 4.81
C HIS A 41 0.01 3.92 4.13
N ARG A 42 -1.01 4.42 4.85
CA ARG A 42 -1.95 5.42 4.34
C ARG A 42 -1.23 6.72 3.97
N ARG A 43 -0.36 7.24 4.84
CA ARG A 43 0.44 8.45 4.54
C ARG A 43 1.37 8.27 3.34
N SER A 44 2.04 7.12 3.25
CA SER A 44 2.90 6.81 2.11
C SER A 44 2.13 6.76 0.79
N ARG A 45 0.93 6.16 0.77
CA ARG A 45 0.04 6.16 -0.41
C ARG A 45 -0.39 7.58 -0.80
N ARG A 46 -0.75 8.44 0.15
CA ARG A 46 -1.08 9.85 -0.13
C ARG A 46 0.08 10.61 -0.76
N GLU A 47 1.30 10.36 -0.29
CA GLU A 47 2.50 10.95 -0.87
C GLU A 47 2.72 10.47 -2.31
N LEU A 48 2.50 9.18 -2.57
CA LEU A 48 2.54 8.61 -3.93
C LEU A 48 1.50 9.29 -4.83
N TYR A 49 0.25 9.40 -4.39
CA TYR A 49 -0.81 10.06 -5.16
C TYR A 49 -0.43 11.49 -5.53
N ARG A 50 0.09 12.26 -4.59
CA ARG A 50 0.59 13.62 -4.86
C ARG A 50 1.70 13.64 -5.91
N LYS A 51 2.61 12.67 -5.89
CA LYS A 51 3.66 12.55 -6.93
C LYS A 51 3.07 12.21 -8.30
N VAL A 52 2.06 11.34 -8.36
CA VAL A 52 1.34 11.00 -9.59
C VAL A 52 0.58 12.22 -10.13
N GLU A 53 -0.07 13.00 -9.27
CA GLU A 53 -0.72 14.26 -9.69
C GLU A 53 0.27 15.21 -10.34
N LEU A 54 1.45 15.39 -9.74
CA LEU A 54 2.51 16.24 -10.29
C LEU A 54 3.01 15.70 -11.63
N MET A 55 3.23 14.38 -11.75
CA MET A 55 3.63 13.73 -12.99
C MET A 55 2.60 13.93 -14.11
N LEU A 56 1.31 13.78 -13.81
CA LEU A 56 0.25 13.99 -14.80
C LEU A 56 0.09 15.47 -15.17
N LYS A 57 0.34 16.37 -14.21
CA LYS A 57 0.36 17.80 -14.45
C LYS A 57 1.50 18.22 -15.39
N THR A 58 2.68 17.59 -15.30
CA THR A 58 3.76 17.89 -16.25
C THR A 58 3.45 17.42 -17.68
N GLN A 59 2.52 16.47 -17.85
CA GLN A 59 2.00 16.03 -19.15
C GLN A 59 0.85 16.90 -19.68
N GLY A 60 0.51 17.99 -19.00
CA GLY A 60 -0.57 18.90 -19.41
C GLY A 60 -1.99 18.42 -19.07
N ARG A 61 -2.12 17.38 -18.24
CA ARG A 61 -3.43 16.86 -17.76
C ARG A 61 -3.78 17.44 -16.39
N ASP A 62 -5.07 17.44 -16.04
CA ASP A 62 -5.50 17.71 -14.65
C ASP A 62 -5.16 16.50 -13.77
N GLY A 63 -3.92 16.45 -13.29
CA GLY A 63 -3.41 15.33 -12.52
C GLY A 63 -4.24 15.01 -11.28
N LYS A 64 -4.83 16.03 -10.63
CA LYS A 64 -5.69 15.85 -9.47
C LYS A 64 -6.97 15.13 -9.86
N ALA A 65 -7.69 15.61 -10.88
CA ALA A 65 -8.91 14.96 -11.35
C ALA A 65 -8.65 13.52 -11.82
N CYS A 66 -7.53 13.30 -12.48
CA CYS A 66 -7.07 12.01 -12.94
C CYS A 66 -6.85 10.99 -11.80
N VAL A 67 -6.15 11.39 -10.73
CA VAL A 67 -5.92 10.54 -9.56
C VAL A 67 -7.24 10.25 -8.83
N LEU A 68 -8.12 11.25 -8.67
CA LEU A 68 -9.44 11.05 -8.08
C LEU A 68 -10.32 10.10 -8.91
N LYS A 69 -10.25 10.18 -10.25
CA LYS A 69 -10.92 9.23 -11.16
C LYS A 69 -10.42 7.80 -10.95
N ALA A 70 -9.11 7.61 -10.88
CA ALA A 70 -8.50 6.29 -10.69
C ALA A 70 -8.89 5.67 -9.33
N ILE A 71 -8.89 6.49 -8.28
CA ILE A 71 -9.33 6.09 -6.94
C ILE A 71 -10.81 5.68 -6.94
N CYS A 72 -11.68 6.47 -7.58
CA CYS A 72 -13.11 6.14 -7.70
C CYS A 72 -13.33 4.84 -8.48
N LYS A 73 -12.65 4.66 -9.62
CA LYS A 73 -12.69 3.42 -10.41
C LYS A 73 -12.22 2.21 -9.59
N ALA A 74 -11.15 2.35 -8.81
CA ALA A 74 -10.65 1.28 -7.95
C ALA A 74 -11.66 0.91 -6.85
N ALA A 75 -12.34 1.88 -6.26
CA ALA A 75 -13.37 1.65 -5.23
C ALA A 75 -14.59 0.90 -5.76
N LYS A 76 -15.00 1.19 -7.01
CA LYS A 76 -16.19 0.61 -7.64
C LYS A 76 -15.94 -0.71 -8.36
N ARG A 77 -14.69 -1.14 -8.46
CA ARG A 77 -14.35 -2.36 -9.18
C ARG A 77 -14.99 -3.56 -8.48
N ASP A 78 -15.74 -4.35 -9.24
CA ASP A 78 -16.34 -5.57 -8.72
C ASP A 78 -15.23 -6.55 -8.28
N ARG A 79 -15.40 -7.14 -7.10
CA ARG A 79 -14.48 -8.12 -6.53
C ARG A 79 -14.32 -9.35 -7.43
N GLU A 80 -15.36 -9.71 -8.19
CA GLU A 80 -15.29 -10.83 -9.14
C GLU A 80 -14.42 -10.55 -10.36
N LEU A 81 -14.15 -9.27 -10.66
CA LEU A 81 -13.33 -8.83 -11.79
C LEU A 81 -11.88 -8.56 -11.39
N VAL A 82 -11.56 -8.58 -10.11
CA VAL A 82 -10.18 -8.43 -9.61
C VAL A 82 -9.38 -9.69 -9.96
N GLY A 83 -8.21 -9.51 -10.56
CA GLY A 83 -7.35 -10.58 -11.06
C GLY A 83 -7.70 -11.10 -12.46
N LYS A 84 -8.73 -10.55 -13.11
CA LYS A 84 -9.13 -10.91 -14.49
C LYS A 84 -8.70 -9.87 -15.54
N GLY A 85 -8.20 -8.72 -15.10
CA GLY A 85 -7.74 -7.65 -15.98
C GLY A 85 -6.31 -7.86 -16.49
N THR A 86 -5.78 -6.86 -17.18
CA THR A 86 -4.37 -6.88 -17.58
C THR A 86 -3.44 -6.72 -16.37
N PHE A 87 -2.20 -7.17 -16.48
CA PHE A 87 -1.20 -7.00 -15.41
C PHE A 87 -1.10 -5.55 -14.92
N LEU A 88 -1.09 -4.59 -15.85
CA LEU A 88 -1.01 -3.17 -15.52
C LEU A 88 -2.28 -2.70 -14.80
N GLU A 89 -3.45 -3.14 -15.26
CA GLU A 89 -4.74 -2.80 -14.64
C GLU A 89 -4.85 -3.32 -13.21
N GLU A 90 -4.36 -4.53 -12.92
CA GLU A 90 -4.32 -5.08 -11.56
C GLU A 90 -3.32 -4.33 -10.67
N ILE A 91 -2.15 -3.94 -11.19
CA ILE A 91 -1.20 -3.12 -10.45
C ILE A 91 -1.84 -1.78 -10.07
N LEU A 92 -2.49 -1.13 -11.03
CA LEU A 92 -3.13 0.16 -10.80
C LEU A 92 -4.28 0.04 -9.81
N HIS A 93 -5.09 -1.02 -9.93
CA HIS A 93 -6.11 -1.32 -8.94
C HIS A 93 -5.49 -1.47 -7.55
N ALA A 94 -4.44 -2.26 -7.38
CA ALA A 94 -3.77 -2.44 -6.08
C ALA A 94 -3.16 -1.14 -5.51
N ILE A 95 -2.64 -0.26 -6.35
CA ILE A 95 -2.09 1.05 -5.96
C ILE A 95 -3.20 1.97 -5.45
N PHE A 96 -4.32 2.05 -6.17
CA PHE A 96 -5.40 3.00 -5.87
C PHE A 96 -6.46 2.45 -4.90
N THR A 97 -6.44 1.14 -4.62
CA THR A 97 -7.27 0.52 -3.59
C THR A 97 -6.81 0.94 -2.19
N LEU A 98 -7.74 1.51 -1.43
CA LEU A 98 -7.49 2.00 -0.07
C LEU A 98 -8.02 0.99 0.95
N PRO A 99 -7.21 0.63 1.98
CA PRO A 99 -7.68 -0.24 3.04
C PRO A 99 -8.64 0.49 3.98
N ASP A 100 -9.62 -0.25 4.51
CA ASP A 100 -10.41 0.19 5.64
C ASP A 100 -9.51 0.41 6.86
N GLY A 101 -9.81 1.43 7.67
CA GLY A 101 -9.03 1.69 8.88
C GLY A 101 -9.51 2.91 9.64
N PHE A 102 -9.20 2.94 10.94
CA PHE A 102 -9.62 4.01 11.84
C PHE A 102 -8.97 5.35 11.49
N TYR A 103 -9.77 6.43 11.49
CA TYR A 103 -9.33 7.79 11.12
C TYR A 103 -9.06 8.69 12.33
N GLU A 104 -8.94 8.10 13.52
CA GLU A 104 -8.81 8.84 14.78
C GLU A 104 -7.47 9.60 14.90
N HIS A 105 -6.37 8.99 14.44
CA HIS A 105 -5.03 9.59 14.48
C HIS A 105 -4.58 10.21 13.16
N ASP A 106 -5.33 10.00 12.08
CA ASP A 106 -4.99 10.46 10.73
C ASP A 106 -6.27 10.75 9.95
N PRO A 107 -6.66 12.03 9.81
CA PRO A 107 -7.96 12.41 9.26
C PRO A 107 -8.08 12.05 7.77
N MET A 108 -9.31 11.90 7.29
CA MET A 108 -9.60 11.66 5.88
C MET A 108 -9.22 12.88 5.03
N THR A 109 -8.47 12.63 3.96
CA THR A 109 -8.22 13.62 2.91
C THR A 109 -9.30 13.51 1.83
N GLU A 110 -9.15 14.29 0.76
CA GLU A 110 -10.04 14.22 -0.41
C GLU A 110 -9.97 12.84 -1.07
N TYR A 111 -8.80 12.19 -1.08
CA TYR A 111 -8.62 10.85 -1.66
C TYR A 111 -9.50 9.79 -0.98
N GLU A 112 -9.46 9.71 0.35
CA GLU A 112 -10.32 8.76 1.08
C GLU A 112 -11.78 9.16 1.03
N ARG A 113 -12.10 10.46 0.98
CA ARG A 113 -13.49 10.86 0.77
C ARG A 113 -14.00 10.35 -0.57
N THR A 114 -13.25 10.53 -1.65
CA THR A 114 -13.64 10.10 -3.00
C THR A 114 -13.81 8.59 -3.12
N TYR A 115 -12.94 7.79 -2.50
CA TYR A 115 -13.09 6.33 -2.56
C TYR A 115 -14.34 5.84 -1.81
N TRP A 116 -14.72 6.48 -0.69
CA TRP A 116 -15.89 6.09 0.11
C TRP A 116 -17.18 6.69 -0.45
N LYS A 117 -17.07 7.66 -1.37
CA LYS A 117 -18.21 8.34 -1.98
C LYS A 117 -18.74 7.51 -3.15
N ASN A 118 -20.01 7.12 -3.09
CA ASN A 118 -20.66 6.36 -4.16
C ASN A 118 -21.18 7.27 -5.30
N GLU A 119 -20.35 8.18 -5.80
CA GLU A 119 -20.69 9.11 -6.89
C GLU A 119 -20.22 8.60 -8.25
N ASN A 120 -20.76 9.13 -9.35
CA ASN A 120 -20.38 8.67 -10.69
C ASN A 120 -18.92 9.04 -10.98
N CYS A 121 -18.07 8.06 -11.25
CA CYS A 121 -16.64 8.31 -11.52
C CYS A 121 -16.42 9.07 -12.84
N GLU A 122 -17.43 9.11 -13.71
CA GLU A 122 -17.40 9.85 -14.97
C GLU A 122 -17.45 11.38 -14.79
N ASP A 123 -17.80 11.88 -13.61
CA ASP A 123 -17.75 13.32 -13.32
C ASP A 123 -16.31 13.87 -13.42
N PHE A 124 -15.31 13.00 -13.24
CA PHE A 124 -13.91 13.32 -13.46
C PHE A 124 -13.46 13.15 -14.91
N ALA A 125 -14.25 12.50 -15.77
CA ALA A 125 -13.89 12.24 -17.17
C ALA A 125 -13.76 13.51 -18.01
N ALA A 126 -14.56 14.54 -17.72
CA ALA A 126 -14.46 15.84 -18.37
C ALA A 126 -13.09 16.53 -18.14
N ARG A 127 -12.44 16.24 -17.00
CA ARG A 127 -11.12 16.78 -16.64
C ARG A 127 -9.98 15.80 -16.93
N CYS A 128 -10.29 14.52 -17.05
CA CYS A 128 -9.34 13.45 -17.37
C CYS A 128 -9.98 12.38 -18.28
N PRO A 129 -9.90 12.54 -19.61
CA PRO A 129 -10.52 11.62 -20.57
C PRO A 129 -9.79 10.27 -20.59
N ASP A 130 -8.45 10.28 -20.72
CA ASP A 130 -7.64 9.06 -20.74
C ASP A 130 -7.00 8.81 -19.38
N ILE A 131 -7.63 7.95 -18.59
CA ILE A 131 -6.93 7.23 -17.54
C ILE A 131 -7.45 5.80 -17.55
N PHE A 132 -6.50 4.89 -17.82
CA PHE A 132 -6.57 3.43 -17.88
C PHE A 132 -7.96 2.84 -18.18
#